data_AF-A0A2V6QWL5-F1
#
_entry.id   AF-A0A2V6QWL5-F1
#
_cell.length_a   1.000
_cell.length_b   1.000
_cell.length_c   1.000
_cell.angle_alpha   90.00
_cell.angle_beta   90.00
_cell.angle_gamma   90.00
#
_symmetry.space_group_name_H-M   'P 1'
#
loop_
_entity.id
_entity.type
_entity.pdbx_description
1 polymer ?
#
loop_
_entity_poly.entity_id
_entity_poly.type
_entity_poly.pdbx_seq_one_letter_code
_entity_poly.pdbx_strand_id
1 'polypeptide(L)'
;TLAPEDGYAYMGSAGAGHYVKMIHNGIEYGMMQAYAEGFELLSKSDFKLNLPMIAELWMHGSVVRSWLLELAASALKDDPRLDKIKGYVEDSGEGRWTVFDAIEKDVPALVLTSSLYTRFRSRQEESFADKMLAGLRNAFGGHAVKKA
;
A
#
# COMPACT_ATOMS: atom_id res chain seq x y z
N THR A 1 -7.28 8.34 -29.23
CA THR A 1 -6.75 6.98 -29.51
C THR A 1 -6.67 6.21 -28.21
N LEU A 2 -6.91 4.90 -28.22
CA LEU A 2 -6.88 4.07 -26.99
C LEU A 2 -5.47 3.88 -26.42
N ALA A 3 -4.43 4.09 -27.24
CA ALA A 3 -3.03 4.12 -26.80
C ALA A 3 -2.43 5.51 -27.07
N PRO A 4 -1.70 6.10 -26.11
CA PRO A 4 -0.91 7.31 -26.34
C PRO A 4 0.27 7.02 -27.28
N GLU A 5 0.79 8.07 -27.91
CA GLU A 5 2.04 8.00 -28.67
C GLU A 5 3.15 7.45 -27.76
N ASP A 6 3.94 6.50 -28.29
CA ASP A 6 4.95 5.72 -27.54
C ASP A 6 4.43 4.93 -26.32
N GLY A 7 3.12 4.79 -26.16
CA GLY A 7 2.47 4.09 -25.04
C GLY A 7 2.25 2.59 -25.25
N TYR A 8 2.94 1.97 -26.21
CA TYR A 8 2.77 0.55 -26.55
C TYR A 8 4.06 -0.07 -27.05
N ALA A 9 4.24 -1.37 -26.79
CA ALA A 9 5.35 -2.16 -27.33
C ALA A 9 4.99 -3.65 -27.39
N TYR A 10 5.66 -4.39 -28.27
CA TYR A 10 5.55 -5.85 -28.35
C TYR A 10 6.42 -6.51 -27.26
N MET A 11 5.80 -7.34 -26.42
CA MET A 11 6.45 -7.93 -25.23
C MET A 11 6.95 -9.37 -25.42
N GLY A 12 6.84 -9.93 -26.63
CA GLY A 12 7.26 -11.30 -26.93
C GLY A 12 6.10 -12.27 -27.10
N SER A 13 6.34 -13.54 -26.76
CA SER A 13 5.39 -14.63 -26.99
C SER A 13 4.04 -14.43 -26.29
N ALA A 14 3.05 -15.23 -26.67
CA ALA A 14 1.73 -15.22 -26.05
C ALA A 14 1.84 -15.28 -24.51
N GLY A 15 1.13 -14.38 -23.84
CA GLY A 15 1.15 -14.22 -22.37
C GLY A 15 2.15 -13.19 -21.83
N ALA A 16 3.22 -12.85 -22.56
CA ALA A 16 4.27 -11.96 -22.05
C ALA A 16 3.76 -10.55 -21.72
N GLY A 17 2.91 -9.97 -22.57
CA GLY A 17 2.30 -8.66 -22.30
C GLY A 17 1.43 -8.64 -21.05
N HIS A 18 0.68 -9.73 -20.80
CA HIS A 18 -0.13 -9.87 -19.60
C HIS A 18 0.76 -10.00 -18.36
N TYR A 19 1.82 -10.81 -18.43
CA TYR A 19 2.80 -10.95 -17.35
C TYR A 19 3.41 -9.59 -16.97
N VAL A 20 3.88 -8.80 -17.95
CA VAL A 20 4.41 -7.45 -17.71
C VAL A 20 3.36 -6.54 -17.04
N LYS A 21 2.10 -6.59 -17.48
CA LYS A 21 1.01 -5.83 -16.88
C LYS A 21 0.70 -6.26 -15.43
N MET A 22 0.76 -7.55 -15.14
CA MET A 22 0.52 -8.05 -13.79
C MET A 22 1.61 -7.58 -12.82
N ILE A 23 2.88 -7.63 -13.23
CA ILE A 23 3.99 -7.08 -12.44
C ILE A 23 3.84 -5.57 -12.25
N HIS A 24 3.43 -4.83 -13.29
CA HIS A 24 3.12 -3.39 -13.18
C HIS A 24 2.06 -3.11 -12.10
N ASN A 25 0.94 -3.84 -12.10
CA ASN A 25 -0.09 -3.70 -11.07
C ASN A 25 0.43 -4.08 -9.68
N GLY A 26 1.34 -5.06 -9.59
CA GLY A 26 2.06 -5.38 -8.35
C GLY A 26 2.89 -4.20 -7.83
N ILE A 27 3.64 -3.51 -8.70
CA ILE A 27 4.44 -2.32 -8.34
C ILE A 27 3.56 -1.21 -7.75
N GLU A 28 2.37 -0.99 -8.32
CA GLU A 28 1.43 0.03 -7.81
C GLU A 28 1.05 -0.20 -6.35
N TYR A 29 0.95 -1.45 -5.87
CA TYR A 29 0.66 -1.74 -4.46
C TYR A 29 1.75 -1.19 -3.53
N GLY A 30 3.01 -1.38 -3.91
CA GLY A 30 4.16 -0.87 -3.16
C GLY A 30 4.21 0.65 -3.15
N MET A 31 3.97 1.29 -4.30
CA MET A 31 3.94 2.75 -4.41
C MET A 31 2.82 3.36 -3.56
N MET A 32 1.60 2.82 -3.63
CA MET A 32 0.49 3.27 -2.80
C MET A 32 0.77 3.06 -1.30
N GLN A 33 1.40 1.94 -0.94
CA GLN A 33 1.77 1.68 0.45
C GLN A 33 2.79 2.69 0.97
N ALA A 34 3.82 3.00 0.18
CA ALA A 34 4.84 3.98 0.55
C ALA A 34 4.23 5.37 0.78
N TYR A 35 3.26 5.77 -0.06
CA TYR A 35 2.50 7.01 0.18
C TYR A 35 1.69 6.96 1.47
N ALA A 36 0.91 5.90 1.68
CA ALA A 36 0.07 5.76 2.87
C ALA A 36 0.89 5.85 4.17
N GLU A 37 2.01 5.13 4.26
CA GLU A 37 2.90 5.17 5.43
C GLU A 37 3.53 6.55 5.63
N GLY A 38 3.98 7.19 4.55
CA GLY A 38 4.56 8.54 4.61
C GLY A 38 3.55 9.59 5.09
N PHE A 39 2.32 9.56 4.58
CA PHE A 39 1.28 10.49 5.01
C PHE A 39 0.78 10.22 6.43
N GLU A 40 0.78 8.97 6.91
CA GLU A 40 0.52 8.67 8.31
C GLU A 40 1.59 9.27 9.23
N LEU A 41 2.87 9.19 8.86
CA LEU A 41 3.94 9.85 9.62
C LEU A 41 3.76 11.38 9.66
N LEU A 42 3.40 11.99 8.53
CA LEU A 42 3.10 13.43 8.48
C LEU A 42 1.88 13.79 9.34
N SER A 43 0.85 12.94 9.38
CA SER A 43 -0.36 13.15 10.17
C SER A 43 -0.09 13.13 11.68
N LYS A 44 0.91 12.34 12.11
CA LYS A 44 1.35 12.21 13.51
C LYS A 44 2.43 13.20 13.93
N SER A 45 2.94 14.02 13.02
CA SER A 45 4.00 14.96 13.33
C SER A 45 3.53 16.06 14.29
N ASP A 46 4.45 16.54 15.16
CA ASP A 46 4.18 17.66 16.07
C ASP A 46 4.04 19.01 15.34
N PHE A 47 4.45 19.08 14.08
CA PHE A 47 4.24 20.23 13.23
C PHE A 47 2.80 20.18 12.70
N LYS A 48 2.05 21.28 12.83
CA LYS A 48 0.67 21.42 12.34
C LYS A 48 0.63 21.49 10.80
N LEU A 49 0.96 20.38 10.15
CA LEU A 49 1.14 20.29 8.72
C LEU A 49 -0.20 20.32 7.98
N ASN A 50 -0.21 20.96 6.82
CA ASN A 50 -1.32 20.93 5.87
C ASN A 50 -1.01 19.85 4.82
N LEU A 51 -1.51 18.64 5.04
CA LEU A 51 -1.26 17.49 4.16
C LEU A 51 -1.72 17.70 2.71
N PRO A 52 -2.91 18.29 2.45
CA PRO A 52 -3.33 18.63 1.08
C PRO A 52 -2.31 19.53 0.36
N MET A 53 -1.85 20.58 1.02
CA MET A 53 -0.86 21.50 0.45
C MET A 53 0.48 20.80 0.17
N ILE A 54 0.92 19.90 1.06
CA ILE A 54 2.16 19.15 0.87
C ILE A 54 2.05 18.19 -0.34
N ALA A 55 0.92 17.47 -0.46
CA ALA A 55 0.68 16.58 -1.58
C ALA A 55 0.69 17.34 -2.92
N GLU A 56 0.05 18.51 -2.96
CA GLU A 56 0.04 19.40 -4.12
C GLU A 56 1.44 19.97 -4.41
N LEU A 57 2.18 20.41 -3.39
CA LEU A 57 3.56 20.89 -3.53
C LEU A 57 4.46 19.85 -4.19
N TRP A 58 4.34 18.57 -3.81
CA TRP A 58 5.15 17.50 -4.38
C TRP A 58 4.85 17.20 -5.86
N MET A 59 3.74 17.68 -6.41
CA MET A 59 3.50 17.61 -7.87
C MET A 59 4.45 18.53 -8.65
N HIS A 60 5.06 19.52 -8.00
CA HIS A 60 5.93 20.50 -8.62
C HIS A 60 7.41 20.16 -8.45
N GLY A 61 7.93 19.35 -9.38
CA GLY A 61 9.37 19.08 -9.49
C GLY A 61 9.92 18.01 -8.56
N SER A 62 9.10 17.40 -7.69
CA SER A 62 9.53 16.27 -6.87
C SER A 62 9.82 15.01 -7.69
N VAL A 63 10.72 14.17 -7.20
CA VAL A 63 11.03 12.85 -7.78
C VAL A 63 9.85 11.89 -7.64
N VAL A 64 9.07 12.00 -6.57
CA VAL A 64 7.96 11.06 -6.32
C VAL A 64 6.72 11.37 -7.16
N ARG A 65 6.67 12.52 -7.86
CA ARG A 65 5.51 12.94 -8.65
C ARG A 65 5.00 11.81 -9.55
N SER A 66 3.69 11.58 -9.51
CA SER A 66 3.04 10.54 -10.29
C SER A 66 1.53 10.78 -10.31
N TRP A 67 0.84 10.10 -11.22
CA TRP A 67 -0.62 10.09 -11.23
C TRP A 67 -1.22 9.59 -9.90
N LEU A 68 -0.56 8.64 -9.21
CA LEU A 68 -0.99 8.20 -7.88
C LEU A 68 -0.92 9.33 -6.84
N LEU A 69 0.09 10.20 -6.93
CA LEU A 69 0.18 11.37 -6.05
C LEU A 69 -0.91 12.41 -6.36
N GLU A 70 -1.26 12.58 -7.64
CA GLU A 70 -2.40 13.43 -8.04
C GLU A 70 -3.70 12.95 -7.40
N LEU A 71 -3.95 11.64 -7.42
CA LEU A 71 -5.11 11.04 -6.76
C LEU A 71 -5.07 11.27 -5.24
N ALA A 72 -3.91 11.09 -4.60
CA ALA A 72 -3.75 11.33 -3.17
C ALA A 72 -4.00 12.79 -2.80
N ALA A 73 -3.47 13.74 -3.57
CA ALA A 73 -3.71 15.18 -3.38
C ALA A 73 -5.20 15.51 -3.54
N SER A 74 -5.87 14.93 -4.54
CA SER A 74 -7.32 15.11 -4.74
C SER A 74 -8.13 14.56 -3.56
N ALA A 75 -7.78 13.38 -3.04
CA ALA A 75 -8.46 12.79 -1.89
C ALA A 75 -8.29 13.64 -0.62
N LEU A 76 -7.06 14.10 -0.35
CA LEU A 76 -6.78 14.97 0.79
C LEU A 76 -7.44 16.34 0.68
N LYS A 77 -7.59 16.88 -0.54
CA LYS A 77 -8.31 18.14 -0.75
C LYS A 77 -9.80 18.05 -0.38
N ASP A 78 -10.45 16.92 -0.66
CA ASP A 78 -11.85 16.67 -0.27
C ASP A 78 -12.01 16.32 1.22
N ASP A 79 -11.06 15.57 1.76
CA ASP A 79 -11.06 15.13 3.15
C ASP A 79 -9.62 15.08 3.72
N PRO A 80 -9.15 16.19 4.31
CA PRO A 80 -7.75 16.31 4.76
C PRO A 80 -7.31 15.31 5.82
N ARG A 81 -8.26 14.66 6.50
CA ARG A 81 -7.99 13.64 7.53
C ARG A 81 -8.47 12.24 7.13
N LEU A 82 -9.10 12.11 5.95
CA LEU A 82 -9.70 10.86 5.47
C LEU A 82 -10.74 10.28 6.45
N ASP A 83 -11.46 11.13 7.20
CA ASP A 83 -12.45 10.73 8.20
C ASP A 83 -13.70 10.07 7.57
N LYS A 84 -13.96 10.32 6.28
CA LYS A 84 -15.12 9.77 5.54
C LYS A 84 -14.95 8.29 5.15
N ILE A 85 -13.74 7.73 5.25
CA ILE A 85 -13.45 6.35 4.85
C ILE A 85 -12.96 5.50 6.04
N LYS A 86 -13.16 4.18 5.96
CA LYS A 86 -12.60 3.23 6.93
C LYS A 86 -11.21 2.79 6.46
N GLY A 87 -10.33 2.50 7.42
CA GLY A 87 -9.00 1.90 7.19
C GLY A 87 -9.06 0.42 6.79
N TYR A 88 -9.92 0.08 5.81
CA TYR A 88 -10.09 -1.25 5.25
C TYR A 88 -9.65 -1.21 3.78
N VAL A 89 -8.75 -2.10 3.38
CA VAL A 89 -8.15 -2.08 2.05
C VAL A 89 -8.32 -3.43 1.36
N GLU A 90 -9.04 -3.42 0.23
CA GLU A 90 -9.21 -4.59 -0.63
C GLU A 90 -7.95 -4.90 -1.43
N ASP A 91 -7.87 -6.14 -1.93
CA ASP A 91 -6.92 -6.56 -2.95
C ASP A 91 -7.66 -7.24 -4.10
N SER A 92 -7.41 -6.80 -5.33
CA SER A 92 -8.07 -7.29 -6.54
C SER A 92 -7.48 -8.60 -7.09
N GLY A 93 -6.43 -9.12 -6.43
CA GLY A 93 -5.79 -10.40 -6.73
C GLY A 93 -4.42 -10.28 -7.40
N GLU A 94 -4.12 -9.19 -8.09
CA GLU A 94 -2.85 -8.99 -8.82
C GLU A 94 -1.65 -8.91 -7.86
N GLY A 95 -1.83 -8.28 -6.69
CA GLY A 95 -0.83 -8.29 -5.63
C GLY A 95 -0.54 -9.69 -5.11
N ARG A 96 -1.56 -10.54 -4.96
CA ARG A 96 -1.38 -11.95 -4.56
C ARG A 96 -0.62 -12.73 -5.61
N TRP A 97 -1.06 -12.60 -6.86
CA TRP A 97 -0.43 -13.27 -7.99
C TRP A 97 1.05 -12.89 -8.10
N THR A 98 1.38 -11.59 -7.96
CA THR A 98 2.76 -11.10 -8.04
C THR A 98 3.64 -11.71 -6.94
N VAL A 99 3.12 -11.83 -5.71
CA VAL A 99 3.87 -12.45 -4.60
C VAL A 99 4.02 -13.96 -4.79
N PHE A 100 3.00 -14.65 -5.32
CA PHE A 100 3.13 -16.08 -5.65
C PHE A 100 4.17 -16.31 -6.74
N ASP A 101 4.15 -15.51 -7.81
CA ASP A 101 5.11 -15.62 -8.90
C ASP A 101 6.55 -15.35 -8.43
N ALA A 102 6.73 -14.40 -7.50
CA ALA A 102 8.02 -14.13 -6.88
C ALA A 102 8.54 -15.33 -6.06
N ILE A 103 7.66 -16.00 -5.30
CA ILE A 103 8.01 -17.22 -4.55
C ILE A 103 8.41 -18.34 -5.50
N GLU A 104 7.62 -18.59 -6.55
CA GLU A 104 7.90 -19.65 -7.54
C GLU A 104 9.24 -19.47 -8.26
N LYS A 105 9.74 -18.24 -8.32
CA LYS A 105 11.00 -17.88 -8.98
C LYS A 105 12.18 -17.65 -8.00
N ASP A 106 11.98 -17.89 -6.71
CA ASP A 106 12.97 -17.60 -5.66
C ASP A 106 13.44 -16.12 -5.65
N VAL A 107 12.55 -15.17 -6.00
CA VAL A 107 12.84 -13.73 -6.05
C VAL A 107 12.32 -13.03 -4.78
N PRO A 108 13.18 -12.32 -4.03
CA PRO A 108 12.73 -11.58 -2.85
C PRO A 108 11.96 -10.30 -3.22
N ALA A 109 10.63 -10.30 -3.03
CA ALA A 109 9.73 -9.19 -3.35
C ALA A 109 9.25 -8.42 -2.09
N LEU A 110 10.17 -8.03 -1.20
CA LEU A 110 9.87 -7.55 0.17
C LEU A 110 8.79 -6.46 0.25
N VAL A 111 8.91 -5.40 -0.55
CA VAL A 111 7.96 -4.26 -0.55
C VAL A 111 6.59 -4.68 -1.06
N LEU A 112 6.54 -5.54 -2.08
CA LEU A 112 5.27 -6.00 -2.64
C LEU A 112 4.57 -6.94 -1.67
N THR A 113 5.33 -7.85 -1.04
CA THR A 113 4.81 -8.75 -0.01
C THR A 113 4.30 -7.98 1.21
N SER A 114 5.07 -7.02 1.73
CA SER A 114 4.63 -6.23 2.89
C SER A 114 3.38 -5.40 2.57
N SER A 115 3.35 -4.77 1.39
CA SER A 115 2.17 -4.00 0.96
C SER A 115 0.91 -4.88 0.92
N LEU A 116 0.99 -6.10 0.36
CA LEU A 116 -0.13 -7.05 0.35
C LEU A 116 -0.56 -7.43 1.77
N TYR A 117 0.39 -7.67 2.67
CA TYR A 117 0.10 -8.07 4.06
C TYR A 117 -0.59 -6.96 4.84
N THR A 118 -0.27 -5.69 4.58
CA THR A 118 -1.01 -4.54 5.14
C THR A 118 -2.49 -4.62 4.79
N ARG A 119 -2.85 -5.04 3.56
CA ARG A 119 -4.26 -5.22 3.17
C ARG A 119 -4.91 -6.30 4.03
N PHE A 120 -4.26 -7.45 4.22
CA PHE A 120 -4.79 -8.53 5.06
C PHE A 120 -4.95 -8.10 6.53
N ARG A 121 -4.00 -7.35 7.07
CA ARG A 121 -4.07 -6.77 8.42
C ARG A 121 -5.25 -5.83 8.56
N SER A 122 -5.52 -4.98 7.55
CA SER A 122 -6.61 -3.99 7.58
C SER A 122 -8.01 -4.61 7.71
N ARG A 123 -8.17 -5.89 7.35
CA ARG A 123 -9.45 -6.62 7.44
C ARG A 123 -9.70 -7.25 8.80
N GLN A 124 -8.70 -7.23 9.67
CA GLN A 124 -8.76 -7.84 10.99
C GLN A 124 -8.78 -6.73 12.04
N GLU A 125 -9.93 -6.51 12.66
CA GLU A 125 -10.03 -5.60 13.81
C GLU A 125 -9.31 -6.20 15.02
N GLU A 126 -9.59 -7.48 15.32
CA GLU A 126 -8.85 -8.30 16.27
C GLU A 126 -8.32 -9.57 15.62
N SER A 127 -7.06 -9.92 15.85
CA SER A 127 -6.51 -11.19 15.36
C SER A 127 -6.31 -12.20 16.47
N PHE A 128 -6.53 -13.48 16.15
CA PHE A 128 -6.18 -14.58 17.04
C PHE A 128 -4.68 -14.60 17.35
N ALA A 129 -3.83 -14.25 16.37
CA ALA A 129 -2.39 -14.17 16.56
C ALA A 129 -2.00 -13.14 17.64
N ASP A 130 -2.62 -11.96 17.65
CA ASP A 130 -2.36 -10.93 18.66
C ASP A 130 -2.87 -11.35 20.04
N LYS A 131 -4.03 -12.03 20.12
CA LYS A 131 -4.55 -12.60 21.37
C LYS A 131 -3.63 -13.68 21.93
N MET A 132 -3.14 -14.59 21.07
CA MET A 132 -2.17 -15.61 21.44
C MET A 132 -0.87 -14.97 21.93
N LEU A 133 -0.36 -13.96 21.22
CA LEU A 133 0.84 -13.22 21.60
C LEU A 133 0.68 -12.53 22.95
N ALA A 134 -0.46 -11.86 23.20
CA ALA A 134 -0.76 -11.25 24.49
C ALA A 134 -0.82 -12.30 25.62
N GLY A 135 -1.47 -13.44 25.37
CA GLY A 135 -1.55 -14.56 26.31
C GLY A 135 -0.18 -15.15 26.65
N LEU A 136 0.68 -15.38 25.65
CA LEU A 136 2.04 -15.90 25.86
C LEU A 136 2.90 -14.90 26.64
N ARG A 137 2.83 -13.61 26.31
CA ARG A 137 3.54 -12.54 27.05
C ARG A 137 3.08 -12.46 28.50
N ASN A 138 1.80 -12.66 28.76
CA ASN A 138 1.28 -12.73 30.11
C ASN A 138 1.77 -13.97 30.86
N ALA A 139 1.66 -15.15 30.24
CA ALA A 139 1.99 -16.42 30.87
C ALA A 139 3.49 -16.54 31.20
N PHE A 140 4.37 -16.11 30.28
CA PHE A 140 5.82 -16.21 30.46
C PHE A 140 6.41 -15.01 31.22
N GLY A 141 5.96 -13.80 30.91
CA GLY A 141 6.58 -12.55 31.39
C GLY A 141 5.74 -11.74 32.38
N GLY A 142 4.53 -12.19 32.73
CA GLY A 142 3.62 -11.46 33.61
C GLY A 142 3.07 -10.16 33.02
N HIS A 143 3.21 -9.93 31.71
CA HIS A 143 2.74 -8.70 31.06
C HIS A 143 1.22 -8.54 31.16
N ALA A 144 0.75 -7.32 31.43
CA ALA A 144 -0.69 -7.03 31.53
C ALA A 144 -1.44 -7.32 30.21
N VAL A 145 -2.65 -7.88 30.34
CA VAL A 145 -3.57 -8.15 29.22
C VAL A 145 -4.81 -7.29 29.38
N LYS A 146 -5.31 -6.75 28.26
CA LYS A 146 -6.61 -6.06 28.23
C LYS A 146 -7.73 -7.09 28.06
N LYS A 147 -8.78 -6.97 28.86
CA LYS A 147 -9.98 -7.82 28.73
C LYS A 147 -10.81 -7.38 27.52
N ALA A 148 -11.50 -8.34 26.91
CA ALA A 148 -12.46 -8.11 25.84
C ALA A 148 -13.69 -7.34 26.35
#